data_AF-A0A2I0AH53-F1
#
_entry.id   AF-A0A2I0AH53-F1
#
_cell.length_a   1.000
_cell.length_b   1.000
_cell.length_c   1.000
_cell.angle_alpha   90.00
_cell.angle_beta   90.00
_cell.angle_gamma   90.00
#
_symmetry.space_group_name_H-M   'P 1'
#
loop_
_entity.id
_entity.type
_entity.pdbx_description
1 polymer ?
#
loop_
_entity_poly.entity_id
_entity_poly.type
_entity_poly.pdbx_seq_one_letter_code
_entity_poly.pdbx_strand_id
1 'polypeptide(L)'
;MCDSRGWMYERKTNDGRLSDNFVEGVEKFLDDAYSSANISKSGDKIKCPCYQCSNRKFLTRQDVKLHLWRRGFIPGYYCWTAHGESYTVIEKSVRKHVETQPTGGLENYRVMIEDAMGPPQSRQASAPEDVDEHGEEPNEAACNFFNLLQDADEPLWEGCEKQTKLSTISQLLNLKSETNMSVSCFDRMLSILKSCMPDSEKLPANFYEMKKILKKLGLGYIKIDVCPNNCVIYYGANNSDTTCAICGHERFKPSHNKQRKVSYKVLRYLPITPRLQRLYMSRFTAEHMTWHAKFRDPEQIVHPADSEAWKHFDMIYKTFACEPRNVRLGLCTDGFNPFGSSVVPYSCWPIFVTVYNLPPSMCMKEPFIFLSLIIPGPTNPGKSLDLFMRPLIENEII
;
A
#
# COMPACT_ATOMS: atom_id res chain seq x y z
N MET A 1 22.10 -7.33 -1.47
CA MET A 1 23.22 -8.00 -2.16
C MET A 1 22.77 -9.40 -2.54
N CYS A 2 22.32 -9.58 -3.79
CA CYS A 2 22.03 -10.86 -4.42
C CYS A 2 23.19 -11.23 -5.35
N ASP A 3 24.42 -10.99 -4.89
CA ASP A 3 25.61 -11.28 -5.68
C ASP A 3 25.91 -12.78 -5.66
N SER A 4 26.21 -13.30 -6.85
CA SER A 4 26.77 -14.63 -7.12
C SER A 4 25.84 -15.86 -6.99
N ARG A 5 24.66 -15.86 -7.65
CA ARG A 5 23.87 -17.09 -7.92
C ARG A 5 23.83 -17.51 -9.39
N GLY A 6 24.72 -16.96 -10.21
CA GLY A 6 24.91 -17.38 -11.61
C GLY A 6 25.16 -18.88 -11.76
N TRP A 7 25.85 -19.49 -10.78
CA TRP A 7 26.13 -20.92 -10.72
C TRP A 7 24.89 -21.82 -10.86
N MET A 8 23.70 -21.34 -10.46
CA MET A 8 22.45 -22.12 -10.55
C MET A 8 22.08 -22.48 -11.99
N TYR A 9 22.55 -21.70 -12.96
CA TYR A 9 22.26 -21.88 -14.38
C TYR A 9 23.48 -22.29 -15.21
N GLU A 10 24.67 -22.30 -14.61
CA GLU A 10 25.91 -22.84 -15.19
C GLU A 10 26.02 -24.37 -14.96
N ARG A 11 24.95 -25.10 -15.25
CA ARG A 11 24.80 -26.50 -14.83
C ARG A 11 25.83 -27.45 -15.44
N LYS A 12 26.21 -27.22 -16.70
CA LYS A 12 27.10 -28.12 -17.45
C LYS A 12 28.34 -27.39 -17.92
N THR A 13 29.49 -28.07 -17.88
CA THR A 13 30.69 -27.62 -18.59
C THR A 13 30.54 -27.88 -20.09
N ASN A 14 31.45 -27.30 -20.89
CA ASN A 14 31.45 -27.46 -22.34
C ASN A 14 31.52 -28.94 -22.79
N ASP A 15 32.05 -29.83 -21.93
CA ASP A 15 32.14 -31.28 -22.17
C ASP A 15 30.87 -32.05 -21.73
N GLY A 16 29.79 -31.35 -21.37
CA GLY A 16 28.50 -31.93 -21.02
C GLY A 16 28.40 -32.56 -19.61
N ARG A 17 29.50 -32.53 -18.84
CA ARG A 17 29.54 -32.92 -17.42
C ARG A 17 28.92 -31.83 -16.54
N LEU A 18 28.45 -32.20 -15.34
CA LEU A 18 28.01 -31.20 -14.36
C LEU A 18 29.21 -30.35 -13.93
N SER A 19 29.04 -29.03 -13.83
CA SER A 19 30.10 -28.16 -13.33
C SER A 19 30.26 -28.33 -11.82
N ASP A 20 31.49 -28.23 -11.34
CA ASP A 20 31.78 -28.35 -9.90
C ASP A 20 31.08 -27.25 -9.10
N ASN A 21 31.03 -26.02 -9.65
CA ASN A 21 30.30 -24.89 -9.07
C ASN A 21 28.80 -25.17 -8.91
N PHE A 22 28.19 -25.82 -9.90
CA PHE A 22 26.77 -26.21 -9.81
C PHE A 22 26.56 -27.31 -8.76
N VAL A 23 27.45 -28.30 -8.71
CA VAL A 23 27.34 -29.40 -7.73
C VAL A 23 27.50 -28.88 -6.30
N GLU A 24 28.50 -28.06 -6.04
CA GLU A 24 28.75 -27.45 -4.72
C GLU A 24 27.61 -26.50 -4.33
N GLY A 25 27.13 -25.69 -5.27
CA GLY A 25 26.01 -24.79 -5.02
C GLY A 25 24.71 -25.54 -4.71
N VAL A 26 24.43 -26.66 -5.38
CA VAL A 26 23.25 -27.51 -5.07
C VAL A 26 23.31 -28.06 -3.64
N GLU A 27 24.49 -28.44 -3.14
CA GLU A 27 24.62 -28.87 -1.74
C GLU A 27 24.35 -27.73 -0.76
N LYS A 28 24.90 -26.53 -1.02
CA LYS A 28 24.64 -25.34 -0.20
C LYS A 28 23.14 -25.00 -0.18
N PHE A 29 22.48 -25.05 -1.33
CA PHE A 29 21.03 -24.88 -1.42
C PHE A 29 20.28 -25.90 -0.55
N LEU A 30 20.66 -27.17 -0.61
CA LEU A 30 20.01 -28.21 0.18
C LEU A 30 20.26 -28.00 1.68
N ASP A 31 21.46 -27.63 2.08
CA ASP A 31 21.77 -27.33 3.49
C ASP A 31 20.92 -26.17 4.01
N ASP A 32 20.79 -25.09 3.25
CA ASP A 32 20.00 -23.92 3.65
C ASP A 32 18.49 -24.25 3.68
N ALA A 33 17.98 -24.92 2.64
CA ALA A 33 16.58 -25.32 2.56
C ALA A 33 16.19 -26.28 3.69
N TYR A 34 17.10 -27.19 4.07
CA TYR A 34 16.94 -28.14 5.17
C TYR A 34 17.36 -27.59 6.55
N SER A 35 17.88 -26.37 6.64
CA SER A 35 18.11 -25.67 7.92
C SER A 35 16.99 -24.69 8.28
N SER A 36 16.10 -24.37 7.32
CA SER A 36 15.00 -23.43 7.52
C SER A 36 13.86 -24.01 8.38
N ALA A 37 13.26 -23.19 9.26
CA ALA A 37 12.19 -23.58 10.19
C ALA A 37 10.89 -24.13 9.52
N ASN A 38 10.80 -24.09 8.18
CA ASN A 38 9.66 -24.56 7.39
C ASN A 38 9.54 -26.09 7.30
N ILE A 39 10.55 -26.84 7.70
CA ILE A 39 10.57 -28.32 7.66
C ILE A 39 9.64 -28.91 8.72
N SER A 40 9.45 -28.20 9.84
CA SER A 40 8.63 -28.63 10.98
C SER A 40 7.17 -28.95 10.63
N LYS A 41 6.66 -28.48 9.47
CA LYS A 41 5.27 -28.68 9.02
C LYS A 41 5.08 -29.77 7.97
N SER A 42 6.15 -30.28 7.33
CA SER A 42 6.06 -31.21 6.18
C SER A 42 6.87 -32.50 6.31
N GLY A 43 7.51 -32.75 7.46
CA GLY A 43 8.49 -33.85 7.64
C GLY A 43 9.81 -33.59 6.92
N ASP A 44 10.65 -34.61 6.71
CA ASP A 44 11.98 -34.53 6.05
C ASP A 44 11.94 -34.21 4.53
N LYS A 45 10.89 -33.53 4.06
CA LYS A 45 10.65 -33.23 2.65
C LYS A 45 10.52 -31.72 2.39
N ILE A 46 11.12 -31.25 1.30
CA ILE A 46 11.03 -29.86 0.83
C ILE A 46 10.42 -29.79 -0.57
N LYS A 47 9.95 -28.60 -0.95
CA LYS A 47 9.52 -28.33 -2.33
C LYS A 47 10.70 -28.54 -3.29
N CYS A 48 10.48 -29.15 -4.44
CA CYS A 48 11.54 -29.38 -5.42
C CYS A 48 11.59 -28.22 -6.45
N PRO A 49 12.68 -27.41 -6.48
CA PRO A 49 12.81 -26.29 -7.40
C PRO A 49 13.32 -26.67 -8.79
N CYS A 50 13.27 -27.96 -9.17
CA CYS A 50 13.73 -28.35 -10.50
C CYS A 50 12.74 -27.92 -11.58
N TYR A 51 13.24 -27.74 -12.81
CA TYR A 51 12.47 -27.29 -13.97
C TYR A 51 11.09 -27.97 -14.13
N GLN A 52 11.02 -29.27 -13.86
CA GLN A 52 9.78 -30.05 -14.01
C GLN A 52 8.88 -30.04 -12.76
N CYS A 53 9.44 -29.83 -11.57
CA CYS A 53 8.68 -29.87 -10.32
C CYS A 53 8.17 -28.48 -9.91
N SER A 54 8.80 -27.40 -10.36
CA SER A 54 8.30 -26.03 -10.23
C SER A 54 7.92 -25.61 -8.81
N ASN A 55 8.64 -26.09 -7.79
CA ASN A 55 8.33 -25.90 -6.36
C ASN A 55 6.96 -26.47 -5.91
N ARG A 56 6.37 -27.39 -6.68
CA ARG A 56 5.05 -27.99 -6.39
C ARG A 56 5.14 -29.30 -5.60
N LYS A 57 6.17 -30.11 -5.84
CA LYS A 57 6.32 -31.46 -5.23
C LYS A 57 7.19 -31.43 -3.98
N PHE A 58 6.73 -32.07 -2.90
CA PHE A 58 7.52 -32.31 -1.70
C PHE A 58 8.32 -33.60 -1.84
N LEU A 59 9.65 -33.49 -1.86
CA LEU A 59 10.58 -34.59 -2.10
C LEU A 59 11.66 -34.62 -1.01
N THR A 60 12.30 -35.77 -0.86
CA THR A 60 13.41 -35.94 0.09
C THR A 60 14.68 -35.23 -0.43
N ARG A 61 15.66 -35.03 0.45
CA ARG A 61 16.92 -34.35 0.10
C ARG A 61 17.60 -35.04 -1.08
N GLN A 62 17.62 -36.37 -1.06
CA GLN A 62 18.22 -37.21 -2.10
C GLN A 62 17.51 -37.04 -3.45
N ASP A 63 16.18 -37.00 -3.43
CA ASP A 63 15.36 -36.87 -4.65
C ASP A 63 15.47 -35.47 -5.27
N VAL A 64 15.48 -34.43 -4.43
CA VAL A 64 15.66 -33.04 -4.89
C VAL A 64 17.04 -32.88 -5.51
N LYS A 65 18.10 -33.39 -4.87
CA LYS A 65 19.46 -33.41 -5.40
C LYS A 65 19.53 -34.05 -6.79
N LEU A 66 18.98 -35.26 -6.93
CA LEU A 66 18.95 -35.98 -8.21
C LEU A 66 18.18 -35.19 -9.29
N HIS A 67 17.05 -34.59 -8.93
CA HIS A 67 16.26 -33.78 -9.84
C HIS A 67 17.01 -32.53 -10.32
N LEU A 68 17.72 -31.83 -9.44
CA LEU A 68 18.52 -30.67 -9.80
C LEU A 68 19.71 -31.05 -10.69
N TRP A 69 20.39 -32.15 -10.37
CA TRP A 69 21.46 -32.68 -11.21
C TRP A 69 20.99 -33.09 -12.61
N ARG A 70 19.77 -33.64 -12.75
CA ARG A 70 19.24 -34.08 -14.05
C ARG A 70 18.53 -32.99 -14.86
N ARG A 71 17.90 -32.02 -14.20
CA ARG A 71 16.96 -31.08 -14.84
C ARG A 71 17.30 -29.61 -14.62
N GLY A 72 18.17 -29.28 -13.68
CA GLY A 72 18.46 -27.89 -13.31
C GLY A 72 17.31 -27.22 -12.56
N PHE A 73 17.53 -25.97 -12.15
CA PHE A 73 16.53 -25.14 -11.47
C PHE A 73 15.51 -24.58 -12.47
N ILE A 74 14.34 -24.18 -11.94
CA ILE A 74 13.37 -23.37 -12.70
C ILE A 74 14.02 -22.04 -13.09
N PRO A 75 13.88 -21.57 -14.34
CA PRO A 75 14.43 -20.28 -14.78
C PRO A 75 14.02 -19.11 -13.89
N GLY A 76 14.95 -18.20 -13.61
CA GLY A 76 14.68 -16.97 -12.84
C GLY A 76 14.53 -17.17 -11.32
N TYR A 77 14.67 -18.40 -10.80
CA TYR A 77 14.58 -18.72 -9.38
C TYR A 77 15.87 -18.41 -8.60
N TYR A 78 16.40 -17.20 -8.73
CA TYR A 78 17.61 -16.76 -8.03
C TYR A 78 17.38 -16.52 -6.52
N CYS A 79 16.15 -16.28 -6.11
CA CYS A 79 15.75 -16.12 -4.71
C CYS A 79 14.93 -17.35 -4.29
N TRP A 80 15.38 -18.06 -3.25
CA TRP A 80 14.75 -19.32 -2.82
C TRP A 80 13.50 -19.08 -1.97
N THR A 81 12.57 -18.31 -2.51
CA THR A 81 11.33 -17.86 -1.87
C THR A 81 10.46 -19.01 -1.35
N ALA A 82 10.44 -20.15 -2.03
CA ALA A 82 9.73 -21.35 -1.57
C ALA A 82 10.45 -22.10 -0.43
N HIS A 83 11.70 -21.73 -0.11
CA HIS A 83 12.55 -22.34 0.91
C HIS A 83 12.93 -21.36 2.03
N GLY A 84 12.14 -20.29 2.20
CA GLY A 84 12.29 -19.35 3.31
C GLY A 84 13.28 -18.22 3.06
N GLU A 85 13.85 -18.09 1.86
CA GLU A 85 14.55 -16.86 1.51
C GLU A 85 13.56 -15.77 1.13
N SER A 86 13.41 -14.76 1.98
CA SER A 86 12.80 -13.51 1.57
C SER A 86 13.76 -12.73 0.66
N TYR A 87 13.21 -11.92 -0.25
CA TYR A 87 14.00 -10.97 -1.02
C TYR A 87 14.84 -10.14 -0.04
N THR A 88 16.17 -10.31 -0.05
CA THR A 88 17.09 -9.69 0.91
C THR A 88 17.31 -8.23 0.59
N VAL A 89 16.24 -7.45 0.73
CA VAL A 89 16.25 -6.10 1.25
C VAL A 89 15.48 -6.03 2.59
N ILE A 90 14.68 -7.05 2.93
CA ILE A 90 13.72 -6.97 4.06
C ILE A 90 14.21 -7.70 5.33
N GLU A 91 15.00 -8.77 5.26
CA GLU A 91 15.22 -9.60 6.47
C GLU A 91 16.36 -9.20 7.43
N LYS A 92 17.34 -8.38 7.02
CA LYS A 92 18.36 -7.89 7.98
C LYS A 92 17.84 -6.79 8.92
N SER A 93 16.71 -6.17 8.61
CA SER A 93 16.05 -5.17 9.48
C SER A 93 15.00 -5.78 10.41
N VAL A 94 14.42 -6.94 10.05
CA VAL A 94 13.33 -7.55 10.81
C VAL A 94 13.82 -8.48 11.94
N ARG A 95 14.97 -9.17 11.77
CA ARG A 95 15.44 -10.13 12.79
C ARG A 95 15.98 -9.51 14.09
N LYS A 96 16.13 -8.18 14.18
CA LYS A 96 16.47 -7.50 15.45
C LYS A 96 15.26 -7.06 16.30
N HIS A 97 14.03 -7.24 15.82
CA HIS A 97 12.84 -6.72 16.53
C HIS A 97 11.76 -7.75 16.86
N VAL A 98 12.04 -9.05 16.74
CA VAL A 98 11.07 -10.10 17.11
C VAL A 98 11.49 -10.79 18.41
N GLU A 99 11.65 -10.00 19.47
CA GLU A 99 11.45 -10.45 20.86
C GLU A 99 10.89 -9.30 21.70
N THR A 100 9.74 -8.76 21.30
CA THR A 100 8.84 -8.10 22.24
C THR A 100 7.41 -8.24 21.73
N GLN A 101 6.53 -8.68 22.63
CA GLN A 101 5.09 -8.83 22.40
C GLN A 101 4.43 -7.53 21.94
N PRO A 102 3.28 -7.61 21.26
CA PRO A 102 2.75 -6.53 20.43
C PRO A 102 2.11 -5.43 21.27
N THR A 103 2.75 -4.25 21.31
CA THR A 103 2.07 -2.99 21.61
C THR A 103 1.83 -2.28 20.28
N GLY A 104 0.56 -2.16 19.90
CA GLY A 104 0.15 -1.41 18.72
C GLY A 104 0.55 0.06 18.82
N GLY A 105 0.91 0.64 17.68
CA GLY A 105 1.22 2.06 17.52
C GLY A 105 2.72 2.35 17.46
N LEU A 106 3.14 2.97 16.34
CA LEU A 106 4.37 3.73 16.06
C LEU A 106 5.15 3.24 14.82
N GLU A 107 5.44 1.94 14.69
CA GLU A 107 6.30 1.43 13.59
C GLU A 107 5.59 1.35 12.23
N ASN A 108 4.28 1.07 12.21
CA ASN A 108 3.53 0.84 10.96
C ASN A 108 3.40 2.10 10.08
N TYR A 109 3.34 3.29 10.66
CA TYR A 109 3.17 4.54 9.90
C TYR A 109 4.46 4.97 9.20
N ARG A 110 5.60 4.72 9.85
CA ARG A 110 6.92 4.95 9.26
C ARG A 110 7.14 4.01 8.08
N VAL A 111 6.75 2.74 8.21
CA VAL A 111 6.78 1.75 7.12
C VAL A 111 5.83 2.12 5.98
N MET A 112 4.63 2.67 6.23
CA MET A 112 3.75 3.13 5.14
C MET A 112 4.27 4.36 4.41
N ILE A 113 4.91 5.28 5.12
CA ILE A 113 5.59 6.43 4.51
C ILE A 113 6.84 5.94 3.78
N GLU A 114 7.64 5.05 4.34
CA GLU A 114 8.83 4.45 3.72
C GLU A 114 8.49 3.51 2.53
N ASP A 115 7.34 2.83 2.52
CA ASP A 115 6.82 2.06 1.38
C ASP A 115 6.34 3.00 0.25
N ALA A 116 5.81 4.17 0.60
CA ALA A 116 5.49 5.23 -0.35
C ALA A 116 6.74 6.04 -0.80
N MET A 117 7.84 5.98 -0.05
CA MET A 117 9.09 6.76 -0.24
C MET A 117 10.27 5.91 -0.72
N GLY A 118 10.13 4.59 -0.79
CA GLY A 118 11.21 3.64 -1.07
C GLY A 118 12.18 3.44 0.12
N PRO A 119 12.87 2.28 0.20
CA PRO A 119 13.78 1.97 1.29
C PRO A 119 14.99 2.91 1.33
N PRO A 120 15.57 3.25 2.50
CA PRO A 120 16.68 4.20 2.62
C PRO A 120 17.94 3.85 1.80
N GLN A 121 18.09 2.58 1.38
CA GLN A 121 19.18 2.16 0.48
C GLN A 121 19.04 2.71 -0.96
N SER A 122 17.87 3.22 -1.37
CA SER A 122 17.76 4.01 -2.61
C SER A 122 18.27 5.45 -2.45
N ARG A 123 18.56 5.93 -1.24
CA ARG A 123 19.14 7.27 -1.01
C ARG A 123 20.66 7.32 -1.16
N GLN A 124 21.34 6.18 -1.29
CA GLN A 124 22.77 6.09 -1.61
C GLN A 124 23.06 5.68 -3.06
N ALA A 125 22.05 5.24 -3.81
CA ALA A 125 22.18 5.02 -5.27
C ALA A 125 21.98 6.32 -6.08
N SER A 126 21.83 7.45 -5.41
CA SER A 126 21.85 8.80 -5.98
C SER A 126 23.27 9.42 -6.02
N ALA A 127 24.30 8.57 -5.98
CA ALA A 127 25.57 8.93 -6.61
C ALA A 127 25.41 8.70 -8.13
N PRO A 128 25.82 9.65 -8.98
CA PRO A 128 25.41 9.75 -10.38
C PRO A 128 26.19 8.81 -11.32
N GLU A 129 26.22 7.50 -11.04
CA GLU A 129 26.97 6.56 -11.90
C GLU A 129 26.13 5.52 -12.66
N ASP A 130 24.82 5.38 -12.39
CA ASP A 130 23.94 4.52 -13.18
C ASP A 130 22.60 5.22 -13.51
N VAL A 131 22.68 6.43 -14.07
CA VAL A 131 21.54 7.00 -14.80
C VAL A 131 21.50 6.30 -16.15
N ASP A 132 20.55 5.38 -16.31
CA ASP A 132 20.17 4.89 -17.63
C ASP A 132 19.88 6.14 -18.49
N GLU A 133 20.61 6.32 -19.59
CA GLU A 133 20.63 7.52 -20.45
C GLU A 133 19.27 7.77 -21.16
N HIS A 134 18.24 7.00 -20.79
CA HIS A 134 16.90 6.94 -21.34
C HIS A 134 15.78 7.08 -20.29
N GLY A 135 16.08 7.50 -19.06
CA GLY A 135 15.05 7.79 -18.05
C GLY A 135 14.16 8.98 -18.46
N GLU A 136 12.86 8.75 -18.65
CA GLU A 136 11.89 9.84 -18.84
C GLU A 136 11.87 10.75 -17.60
N GLU A 137 11.99 12.06 -17.80
CA GLU A 137 11.85 13.03 -16.71
C GLU A 137 10.47 12.91 -16.05
N PRO A 138 10.37 13.03 -14.71
CA PRO A 138 9.08 12.94 -14.04
C PRO A 138 8.13 14.01 -14.58
N ASN A 139 6.87 13.64 -14.82
CA ASN A 139 5.85 14.61 -15.22
C ASN A 139 5.63 15.66 -14.10
N GLU A 140 5.00 16.78 -14.44
CA GLU A 140 4.80 17.91 -13.52
C GLU A 140 4.14 17.51 -12.20
N ALA A 141 3.17 16.58 -12.23
CA ALA A 141 2.51 16.09 -11.01
C ALA A 141 3.46 15.28 -10.12
N ALA A 142 4.31 14.45 -10.72
CA ALA A 142 5.35 13.70 -10.02
C ALA A 142 6.42 14.63 -9.43
N CYS A 143 6.91 15.61 -10.21
CA CYS A 143 7.85 16.64 -9.74
C CYS A 143 7.30 17.42 -8.55
N ASN A 144 6.05 17.87 -8.63
CA ASN A 144 5.40 18.60 -7.54
C ASN A 144 5.30 17.75 -6.26
N PHE A 145 5.01 16.45 -6.39
CA PHE A 145 4.98 15.54 -5.26
C PHE A 145 6.38 15.30 -4.67
N PHE A 146 7.39 15.05 -5.50
CA PHE A 146 8.77 14.85 -5.04
C PHE A 146 9.34 16.08 -4.33
N ASN A 147 9.08 17.29 -4.83
CA ASN A 147 9.44 18.53 -4.15
C ASN A 147 8.76 18.62 -2.78
N LEU A 148 7.47 18.28 -2.69
CA LEU A 148 6.73 18.29 -1.45
C LEU A 148 7.25 17.27 -0.43
N LEU A 149 7.76 16.14 -0.90
CA LEU A 149 8.41 15.12 -0.08
C LEU A 149 9.77 15.58 0.43
N GLN A 150 10.58 16.20 -0.43
CA GLN A 150 11.89 16.73 -0.06
C GLN A 150 11.78 17.82 1.01
N ASP A 151 10.81 18.73 0.86
CA ASP A 151 10.49 19.77 1.85
C ASP A 151 10.00 19.20 3.19
N ALA A 152 9.44 17.98 3.18
CA ALA A 152 8.87 17.33 4.35
C ALA A 152 9.88 16.40 5.05
N ASP A 153 10.84 15.85 4.29
CA ASP A 153 11.95 15.03 4.76
C ASP A 153 13.12 15.86 5.34
N GLU A 154 13.02 17.18 5.32
CA GLU A 154 14.02 18.04 5.96
C GLU A 154 14.19 17.69 7.45
N PRO A 155 15.43 17.77 7.98
CA PRO A 155 15.69 17.66 9.42
C PRO A 155 14.79 18.61 10.20
N LEU A 156 14.31 18.14 11.36
CA LEU A 156 13.40 18.91 12.22
C LEU A 156 13.98 20.29 12.63
N TRP A 157 15.29 20.34 12.77
CA TRP A 157 16.13 21.53 12.87
C TRP A 157 17.49 21.19 12.26
N GLU A 158 18.35 22.19 12.03
CA GLU A 158 19.68 21.98 11.46
C GLU A 158 20.54 21.04 12.32
N GLY A 159 21.06 19.95 11.72
CA GLY A 159 21.82 18.92 12.43
C GLY A 159 20.98 17.86 13.16
N CYS A 160 19.65 17.85 13.03
CA CYS A 160 18.81 16.79 13.62
C CYS A 160 18.88 15.49 12.80
N GLU A 161 19.63 14.50 13.30
CA GLU A 161 19.76 13.20 12.63
C GLU A 161 18.64 12.20 12.98
N LYS A 162 17.94 12.43 14.09
CA LYS A 162 16.98 11.46 14.64
C LYS A 162 15.56 11.62 14.09
N GLN A 163 15.19 12.83 13.70
CA GLN A 163 13.81 13.15 13.32
C GLN A 163 13.77 14.12 12.13
N THR A 164 12.86 13.84 11.20
CA THR A 164 12.46 14.79 10.16
C THR A 164 11.22 15.57 10.60
N LYS A 165 10.98 16.68 9.93
CA LYS A 165 9.78 17.50 10.11
C LYS A 165 8.50 16.69 9.89
N LEU A 166 8.41 15.92 8.81
CA LEU A 166 7.23 15.11 8.51
C LEU A 166 7.00 13.99 9.52
N SER A 167 8.06 13.29 9.91
CA SER A 167 7.99 12.23 10.92
C SER A 167 7.39 12.77 12.22
N THR A 168 7.87 13.93 12.66
CA THR A 168 7.42 14.56 13.91
C THR A 168 5.99 15.06 13.82
N ILE A 169 5.62 15.73 12.72
CA ILE A 169 4.23 16.17 12.48
C ILE A 169 3.27 14.98 12.51
N SER A 170 3.64 13.87 11.86
CA SER A 170 2.80 12.67 11.77
C SER A 170 2.60 12.02 13.16
N GLN A 171 3.69 11.87 13.92
CA GLN A 171 3.64 11.33 15.29
C GLN A 171 2.76 12.19 16.21
N LEU A 172 2.89 13.51 16.16
CA LEU A 172 2.10 14.42 16.98
C LEU A 172 0.60 14.34 16.62
N LEU A 173 0.26 14.32 15.34
CA LEU A 173 -1.12 14.22 14.89
C LEU A 173 -1.75 12.85 15.23
N ASN A 174 -0.96 11.77 15.18
CA ASN A 174 -1.38 10.45 15.63
C ASN A 174 -1.65 10.44 17.13
N LEU A 175 -0.70 10.93 17.94
CA LEU A 175 -0.86 11.06 19.39
C LEU A 175 -2.14 11.81 19.74
N LYS A 176 -2.39 12.95 19.07
CA LYS A 176 -3.61 13.73 19.28
C LYS A 176 -4.88 12.93 18.97
N SER A 177 -4.84 12.13 17.91
CA SER A 177 -5.99 11.34 17.44
C SER A 177 -6.27 10.15 18.36
N GLU A 178 -5.23 9.42 18.77
CA GLU A 178 -5.33 8.26 19.66
C GLU A 178 -5.79 8.64 21.07
N THR A 179 -5.30 9.76 21.59
CA THR A 179 -5.65 10.25 22.94
C THR A 179 -6.92 11.11 22.96
N ASN A 180 -7.51 11.38 21.79
CA ASN A 180 -8.62 12.32 21.62
C ASN A 180 -8.37 13.71 22.26
N MET A 181 -7.11 14.16 22.23
CA MET A 181 -6.67 15.42 22.82
C MET A 181 -7.39 16.62 22.18
N SER A 182 -7.82 17.60 22.98
CA SER A 182 -8.44 18.82 22.44
C SER A 182 -7.45 19.63 21.60
N VAL A 183 -7.94 20.47 20.67
CA VAL A 183 -7.08 21.35 19.87
C VAL A 183 -6.30 22.33 20.76
N SER A 184 -6.95 22.89 21.78
CA SER A 184 -6.30 23.81 22.72
C SER A 184 -5.22 23.14 23.57
N CYS A 185 -5.43 21.90 23.99
CA CYS A 185 -4.42 21.13 24.70
C CYS A 185 -3.22 20.82 23.80
N PHE A 186 -3.49 20.40 22.56
CA PHE A 186 -2.45 20.14 21.56
C PHE A 186 -1.59 21.36 21.26
N ASP A 187 -2.21 22.53 21.01
CA ASP A 187 -1.48 23.76 20.68
C ASP A 187 -0.63 24.25 21.86
N ARG A 188 -1.10 24.07 23.10
CA ARG A 188 -0.31 24.36 24.31
C ARG A 188 0.85 23.39 24.48
N MET A 189 0.61 22.09 24.31
CA MET A 189 1.66 21.06 24.36
C MET A 189 2.73 21.32 23.29
N LEU A 190 2.31 21.65 22.07
CA LEU A 190 3.21 21.98 20.97
C LEU A 190 4.07 23.21 21.28
N SER A 191 3.48 24.23 21.90
CA SER A 191 4.20 25.44 22.31
C SER A 191 5.27 25.13 23.37
N ILE A 192 4.94 24.26 24.35
CA ILE A 192 5.91 23.77 25.35
C ILE A 192 7.02 22.95 24.66
N LEU A 193 6.65 22.03 23.78
CA LEU A 193 7.61 21.20 23.04
C LEU A 193 8.60 22.06 22.24
N LYS A 194 8.11 23.07 21.51
CA LYS A 194 8.93 24.02 20.76
C LYS A 194 9.86 24.81 21.67
N SER A 195 9.42 25.19 22.88
CA SER A 195 10.28 25.91 23.85
C SER A 195 11.44 25.06 24.40
N CYS A 196 11.37 23.74 24.26
CA CYS A 196 12.46 22.82 24.62
C CYS A 196 13.38 22.49 23.42
N MET A 197 13.06 22.97 22.22
CA MET A 197 13.83 22.75 21.00
C MET A 197 14.72 23.96 20.69
N PRO A 198 15.74 23.81 19.82
CA PRO A 198 16.49 24.96 19.30
C PRO A 198 15.60 25.93 18.54
N ASP A 199 15.97 27.21 18.51
CA ASP A 199 15.24 28.27 17.78
C ASP A 199 15.15 28.01 16.27
N SER A 200 16.01 27.14 15.73
CA SER A 200 16.01 26.71 14.31
C SER A 200 15.02 25.58 14.00
N GLU A 201 14.11 25.24 14.91
CA GLU A 201 13.06 24.24 14.67
C GLU A 201 12.08 24.65 13.57
N LYS A 202 11.59 23.65 12.84
CA LYS A 202 10.76 23.85 11.65
C LYS A 202 9.31 23.39 11.85
N LEU A 203 8.85 23.17 13.08
CA LEU A 203 7.47 22.74 13.32
C LEU A 203 6.47 23.87 13.04
N PRO A 204 5.29 23.54 12.51
CA PRO A 204 4.21 24.52 12.39
C PRO A 204 3.77 25.07 13.75
N ALA A 205 3.10 26.22 13.73
CA ALA A 205 2.70 26.91 14.96
C ALA A 205 1.58 26.20 15.75
N ASN A 206 0.70 25.44 15.08
CA ASN A 206 -0.49 24.85 15.70
C ASN A 206 -1.02 23.65 14.89
N PHE A 207 -2.04 22.99 15.44
CA PHE A 207 -2.73 21.85 14.83
C PHE A 207 -3.23 22.13 13.40
N TYR A 208 -3.74 23.34 13.14
CA TYR A 208 -4.31 23.67 11.84
C TYR A 208 -3.23 23.72 10.75
N GLU A 209 -2.11 24.39 11.02
CA GLU A 209 -1.00 24.46 10.07
C GLU A 209 -0.35 23.08 9.86
N MET A 210 -0.21 22.26 10.90
CA MET A 210 0.22 20.86 10.76
C MET A 210 -0.72 20.06 9.84
N LYS A 211 -2.04 20.18 10.04
CA LYS A 211 -3.03 19.50 9.21
C LYS A 211 -3.00 19.98 7.76
N LYS A 212 -2.69 21.27 7.53
CA LYS A 212 -2.55 21.85 6.19
C LYS A 212 -1.36 21.25 5.43
N ILE A 213 -0.25 20.98 6.11
CA ILE A 213 0.90 20.27 5.52
C ILE A 213 0.50 18.86 5.10
N LEU A 214 -0.12 18.06 5.98
CA LEU A 214 -0.58 16.71 5.60
C LEU A 214 -1.62 16.72 4.48
N LYS A 215 -2.47 17.74 4.42
CA LYS A 215 -3.44 17.89 3.32
C LYS A 215 -2.73 18.02 1.96
N LYS A 216 -1.60 18.75 1.89
CA LYS A 216 -0.80 18.87 0.66
C LYS A 216 -0.18 17.53 0.24
N LEU A 217 0.14 16.66 1.20
CA LEU A 217 0.63 15.30 0.96
C LEU A 217 -0.47 14.31 0.49
N GLY A 218 -1.66 14.81 0.13
CA GLY A 218 -2.77 13.98 -0.33
C GLY A 218 -3.41 13.12 0.76
N LEU A 219 -3.19 13.44 2.04
CA LEU A 219 -3.89 12.83 3.18
C LEU A 219 -5.18 13.58 3.54
N GLY A 220 -5.64 14.48 2.65
CA GLY A 220 -6.89 15.19 2.77
C GLY A 220 -8.10 14.35 2.35
N TYR A 221 -9.29 14.85 2.66
CA TYR A 221 -10.55 14.31 2.15
C TYR A 221 -11.46 15.45 1.71
N ILE A 222 -12.32 15.15 0.74
CA ILE A 222 -13.38 16.00 0.23
C ILE A 222 -14.64 15.73 1.04
N LYS A 223 -15.34 16.80 1.44
CA LYS A 223 -16.64 16.71 2.10
C LYS A 223 -17.73 16.89 1.06
N ILE A 224 -18.61 15.91 0.95
CA ILE A 224 -19.76 15.94 0.05
C ILE A 224 -21.00 15.89 0.93
N ASP A 225 -21.86 16.89 0.77
CA ASP A 225 -23.10 16.95 1.55
C ASP A 225 -24.08 15.90 1.03
N VAL A 226 -24.89 15.35 1.92
CA VAL A 226 -25.85 14.28 1.64
C VAL A 226 -27.23 14.69 2.16
N CYS A 227 -28.27 14.39 1.40
CA CYS A 227 -29.63 14.45 1.92
C CYS A 227 -29.78 13.53 3.15
N PRO A 228 -30.43 13.96 4.24
CA PRO A 228 -30.65 13.12 5.43
C PRO A 228 -31.32 11.78 5.14
N ASN A 229 -32.20 11.76 4.14
CA ASN A 229 -32.95 10.59 3.70
C ASN A 229 -32.21 9.76 2.63
N ASN A 230 -30.91 10.02 2.39
CA ASN A 230 -30.08 9.36 1.39
C ASN A 230 -30.62 9.44 -0.05
N CYS A 231 -31.47 10.42 -0.37
CA CYS A 231 -32.06 10.53 -1.71
C CYS A 231 -31.07 11.04 -2.75
N VAL A 232 -30.22 12.01 -2.37
CA VAL A 232 -29.22 12.63 -3.24
C VAL A 232 -27.93 12.93 -2.46
N ILE A 233 -26.81 12.95 -3.17
CA ILE A 233 -25.58 13.63 -2.76
C ILE A 233 -25.48 14.94 -3.53
N TYR A 234 -25.01 16.00 -2.87
CA TYR A 234 -24.82 17.31 -3.48
C TYR A 234 -23.43 17.35 -4.13
N TYR A 235 -23.33 16.66 -5.26
CA TYR A 235 -22.10 16.42 -6.03
C TYR A 235 -22.37 16.60 -7.53
N GLY A 236 -21.36 17.04 -8.27
CA GLY A 236 -21.50 17.33 -9.71
C GLY A 236 -22.57 18.39 -9.98
N ALA A 237 -23.56 18.04 -10.81
CA ALA A 237 -24.67 18.93 -11.19
C ALA A 237 -25.49 19.44 -9.99
N ASN A 238 -25.61 18.64 -8.92
CA ASN A 238 -26.44 18.97 -7.77
C ASN A 238 -25.69 19.79 -6.70
N ASN A 239 -24.44 20.20 -6.95
CA ASN A 239 -23.62 20.85 -5.93
C ASN A 239 -24.15 22.23 -5.50
N SER A 240 -24.90 22.91 -6.37
CA SER A 240 -25.48 24.23 -6.07
C SER A 240 -26.83 24.15 -5.34
N ASP A 241 -27.43 22.96 -5.26
CA ASP A 241 -28.75 22.80 -4.69
C ASP A 241 -28.72 23.00 -3.17
N THR A 242 -29.75 23.69 -2.68
CA THR A 242 -29.98 23.94 -1.25
C THR A 242 -31.05 23.04 -0.66
N THR A 243 -31.86 22.40 -1.51
CA THR A 243 -32.96 21.50 -1.12
C THR A 243 -32.89 20.21 -1.93
N CYS A 244 -33.35 19.12 -1.32
CA CYS A 244 -33.40 17.83 -2.00
C CYS A 244 -34.54 17.80 -3.02
N ALA A 245 -34.22 17.57 -4.29
CA ALA A 245 -35.21 17.48 -5.37
C ALA A 245 -36.22 16.32 -5.22
N ILE A 246 -35.90 15.28 -4.42
CA ILE A 246 -36.73 14.08 -4.28
C ILE A 246 -37.67 14.19 -3.07
N CYS A 247 -37.16 14.57 -1.90
CA CYS A 247 -37.94 14.59 -0.65
C CYS A 247 -38.16 16.00 -0.08
N GLY A 248 -37.68 17.05 -0.74
CA GLY A 248 -37.84 18.44 -0.31
C GLY A 248 -37.00 18.84 0.91
N HIS A 249 -36.23 17.92 1.51
CA HIS A 249 -35.46 18.23 2.72
C HIS A 249 -34.35 19.25 2.45
N GLU A 250 -34.23 20.25 3.33
CA GLU A 250 -33.15 21.23 3.33
C GLU A 250 -31.77 20.58 3.46
N ARG A 251 -30.80 21.06 2.69
CA ARG A 251 -29.40 20.59 2.75
C ARG A 251 -28.72 20.97 4.06
N PHE A 252 -29.00 22.17 4.56
CA PHE A 252 -28.28 22.77 5.68
C PHE A 252 -29.14 22.89 6.92
N LYS A 253 -28.51 22.72 8.09
CA LYS A 253 -29.13 22.95 9.39
C LYS A 253 -29.46 24.44 9.57
N PRO A 254 -30.57 24.79 10.24
CA PRO A 254 -30.86 26.17 10.60
C PRO A 254 -29.73 26.72 11.47
N SER A 255 -29.23 27.91 11.12
CA SER A 255 -28.11 28.57 11.80
C SER A 255 -28.44 30.05 12.02
N HIS A 256 -28.19 30.54 13.24
CA HIS A 256 -28.28 31.97 13.56
C HIS A 256 -27.21 32.79 12.81
N ASN A 257 -26.09 32.17 12.43
CA ASN A 257 -25.08 32.79 11.59
C ASN A 257 -25.25 32.34 10.14
N LYS A 258 -25.79 33.23 9.30
CA LYS A 258 -26.06 32.98 7.87
C LYS A 258 -24.81 32.62 7.06
N GLN A 259 -23.61 32.96 7.53
CA GLN A 259 -22.35 32.62 6.85
C GLN A 259 -21.92 31.17 7.10
N ARG A 260 -22.34 30.55 8.22
CA ARG A 260 -21.94 29.19 8.58
C ARG A 260 -23.00 28.19 8.13
N LYS A 261 -22.85 27.67 6.92
CA LYS A 261 -23.67 26.57 6.40
C LYS A 261 -23.12 25.24 6.91
N VAL A 262 -23.96 24.47 7.61
CA VAL A 262 -23.60 23.14 8.14
C VAL A 262 -24.57 22.12 7.58
N SER A 263 -24.08 21.15 6.83
CA SER A 263 -24.94 20.08 6.31
C SER A 263 -25.41 19.15 7.43
N TYR A 264 -26.57 18.53 7.22
CA TYR A 264 -27.08 17.48 8.10
C TYR A 264 -26.23 16.20 8.05
N LYS A 265 -25.75 15.81 6.87
CA LYS A 265 -25.05 14.54 6.64
C LYS A 265 -23.91 14.76 5.63
N VAL A 266 -22.72 14.22 5.92
CA VAL A 266 -21.51 14.47 5.12
C VAL A 266 -20.82 13.16 4.77
N LEU A 267 -20.79 12.83 3.49
CA LEU A 267 -19.93 11.81 2.90
C LEU A 267 -18.49 12.32 2.87
N ARG A 268 -17.54 11.51 3.31
CA ARG A 268 -16.11 11.84 3.18
C ARG A 268 -15.53 11.04 2.02
N TYR A 269 -15.01 11.74 1.02
CA TYR A 269 -14.38 11.15 -0.15
C TYR A 269 -12.85 11.36 -0.08
N LEU A 270 -12.10 10.27 -0.19
CA LEU A 270 -10.65 10.21 -0.24
C LEU A 270 -10.27 9.79 -1.67
N PRO A 271 -9.82 10.73 -2.51
CA PRO A 271 -9.46 10.43 -3.90
C PRO A 271 -8.38 9.36 -4.00
N ILE A 272 -8.55 8.44 -4.95
CA ILE A 272 -7.62 7.31 -5.15
C ILE A 272 -6.61 7.55 -6.26
N THR A 273 -6.89 8.40 -7.26
CA THR A 273 -5.98 8.71 -8.38
C THR A 273 -4.60 9.12 -7.89
N PRO A 274 -4.44 10.08 -6.95
CA PRO A 274 -3.12 10.45 -6.46
C PRO A 274 -2.40 9.28 -5.75
N ARG A 275 -3.15 8.35 -5.15
CA ARG A 275 -2.60 7.17 -4.46
C ARG A 275 -2.18 6.09 -5.46
N LEU A 276 -2.95 5.91 -6.55
CA LEU A 276 -2.62 5.01 -7.64
C LEU A 276 -1.40 5.51 -8.44
N GLN A 277 -1.32 6.81 -8.70
CA GLN A 277 -0.15 7.43 -9.33
C GLN A 277 1.13 7.13 -8.53
N ARG A 278 1.09 7.21 -7.20
CA ARG A 278 2.25 6.88 -6.35
C ARG A 278 2.74 5.45 -6.51
N LEU A 279 1.84 4.49 -6.78
CA LEU A 279 2.24 3.11 -7.05
C LEU A 279 3.07 2.99 -8.34
N TYR A 280 2.91 3.91 -9.29
CA TYR A 280 3.73 3.98 -10.49
C TYR A 280 4.99 4.84 -10.33
N MET A 281 5.02 5.74 -9.35
CA MET A 281 6.18 6.60 -9.08
C MET A 281 7.33 5.87 -8.37
N SER A 282 7.04 4.76 -7.68
CA SER A 282 8.06 3.91 -7.07
C SER A 282 8.41 2.75 -7.99
N ARG A 283 9.69 2.63 -8.36
CA ARG A 283 10.19 1.53 -9.20
C ARG A 283 9.79 0.14 -8.66
N PHE A 284 9.76 -0.01 -7.33
CA PHE A 284 9.42 -1.27 -6.67
C PHE A 284 7.95 -1.65 -6.88
N THR A 285 7.03 -0.73 -6.63
CA THR A 285 5.59 -0.99 -6.81
C THR A 285 5.21 -1.01 -8.29
N ALA A 286 5.84 -0.18 -9.12
CA ALA A 286 5.54 -0.07 -10.54
C ALA A 286 5.77 -1.39 -11.30
N GLU A 287 6.85 -2.12 -11.00
CA GLU A 287 7.10 -3.44 -11.56
C GLU A 287 5.96 -4.43 -11.26
N HIS A 288 5.43 -4.38 -10.04
CA HIS A 288 4.33 -5.23 -9.58
C HIS A 288 2.96 -4.80 -10.12
N MET A 289 2.79 -3.55 -10.57
CA MET A 289 1.53 -3.06 -11.14
C MET A 289 1.15 -3.70 -12.50
N THR A 290 1.98 -4.58 -13.03
CA THR A 290 1.70 -5.40 -14.23
C THR A 290 1.67 -6.90 -13.94
N TRP A 291 1.73 -7.30 -12.66
CA TRP A 291 1.87 -8.70 -12.26
C TRP A 291 0.74 -9.59 -12.79
N HIS A 292 -0.51 -9.10 -12.70
CA HIS A 292 -1.70 -9.82 -13.16
C HIS A 292 -1.68 -10.25 -14.64
N ALA A 293 -0.89 -9.57 -15.48
CA ALA A 293 -0.76 -9.88 -16.90
C ALA A 293 0.38 -10.88 -17.18
N LYS A 294 1.41 -10.88 -16.32
CA LYS A 294 2.61 -11.73 -16.47
C LYS A 294 2.42 -13.11 -15.86
N PHE A 295 1.61 -13.23 -14.81
CA PHE A 295 1.43 -14.47 -14.06
C PHE A 295 -0.05 -14.86 -14.05
N ARG A 296 -0.37 -15.95 -14.74
CA ARG A 296 -1.65 -16.66 -14.63
C ARG A 296 -1.38 -18.15 -14.44
N ASP A 297 -2.16 -18.79 -13.58
CA ASP A 297 -2.14 -20.24 -13.43
C ASP A 297 -3.35 -20.85 -14.17
N PRO A 298 -3.14 -21.74 -15.16
CA PRO A 298 -4.25 -22.31 -15.93
C PRO A 298 -5.03 -23.39 -15.16
N GLU A 299 -4.49 -23.91 -14.06
CA GLU A 299 -5.06 -25.02 -13.30
C GLU A 299 -5.69 -24.56 -11.97
N GLN A 300 -5.24 -23.43 -11.42
CA GLN A 300 -5.66 -22.95 -10.10
C GLN A 300 -6.05 -21.47 -10.12
N ILE A 301 -7.09 -21.13 -9.35
CA ILE A 301 -7.44 -19.74 -9.08
C ILE A 301 -6.56 -19.26 -7.91
N VAL A 302 -5.54 -18.46 -8.23
CA VAL A 302 -4.60 -17.91 -7.23
C VAL A 302 -4.72 -16.40 -7.08
N HIS A 303 -5.46 -15.76 -7.99
CA HIS A 303 -5.66 -14.32 -8.03
C HIS A 303 -7.03 -13.97 -8.67
N PRO A 304 -7.68 -12.84 -8.34
CA PRO A 304 -8.92 -12.40 -9.01
C PRO A 304 -8.86 -12.36 -10.54
N ALA A 305 -7.67 -12.17 -11.11
CA ALA A 305 -7.44 -12.22 -12.56
C ALA A 305 -7.74 -13.59 -13.19
N ASP A 306 -7.76 -14.66 -12.40
CA ASP A 306 -8.08 -16.01 -12.87
C ASP A 306 -9.60 -16.26 -12.93
N SER A 307 -10.40 -15.35 -12.36
CA SER A 307 -11.87 -15.49 -12.29
C SER A 307 -12.56 -15.31 -13.64
N GLU A 308 -13.72 -15.97 -13.80
CA GLU A 308 -14.55 -15.81 -15.01
C GLU A 308 -15.05 -14.39 -15.20
N ALA A 309 -15.32 -13.65 -14.12
CA ALA A 309 -15.72 -12.24 -14.19
C ALA A 309 -14.63 -11.37 -14.83
N TRP A 310 -13.37 -11.58 -14.45
CA TRP A 310 -12.24 -10.86 -15.03
C TRP A 310 -12.02 -11.23 -16.49
N LYS A 311 -12.05 -12.52 -16.83
CA LYS A 311 -11.94 -12.98 -18.23
C LYS A 311 -13.06 -12.42 -19.09
N HIS A 312 -14.28 -12.40 -18.57
CA HIS A 312 -15.44 -11.82 -19.24
C HIS A 312 -15.25 -10.32 -19.49
N PHE A 313 -14.76 -9.57 -18.49
CA PHE A 313 -14.41 -8.17 -18.65
C PHE A 313 -13.34 -7.97 -19.74
N ASP A 314 -12.26 -8.76 -19.72
CA ASP A 314 -11.19 -8.69 -20.72
C ASP A 314 -11.70 -8.97 -22.15
N MET A 315 -12.70 -9.85 -22.29
CA MET A 315 -13.34 -10.14 -23.58
C MET A 315 -14.19 -8.98 -24.12
N ILE A 316 -14.90 -8.27 -23.24
CA ILE A 316 -15.74 -7.12 -23.60
C ILE A 316 -14.88 -5.89 -23.88
N TYR A 317 -13.92 -5.58 -23.01
CA TYR A 317 -13.11 -4.36 -23.06
C TYR A 317 -11.69 -4.66 -23.53
N LYS A 318 -11.55 -5.16 -24.75
CA LYS A 318 -10.26 -5.60 -25.31
C LYS A 318 -9.18 -4.52 -25.30
N THR A 319 -9.54 -3.28 -25.67
CA THR A 319 -8.60 -2.15 -25.67
C THR A 319 -8.05 -1.87 -24.27
N PHE A 320 -8.91 -1.93 -23.25
CA PHE A 320 -8.50 -1.81 -21.87
C PHE A 320 -7.62 -3.00 -21.44
N ALA A 321 -8.00 -4.22 -21.80
CA ALA A 321 -7.28 -5.42 -21.42
C ALA A 321 -5.90 -5.54 -22.07
N CYS A 322 -5.73 -5.00 -23.28
CA CYS A 322 -4.47 -5.00 -24.02
C CYS A 322 -3.37 -4.15 -23.37
N GLU A 323 -3.70 -3.19 -22.50
CA GLU A 323 -2.74 -2.37 -21.77
C GLU A 323 -2.57 -2.90 -20.32
N PRO A 324 -1.48 -3.61 -19.99
CA PRO A 324 -1.26 -4.20 -18.68
C PRO A 324 -1.13 -3.18 -17.53
N ARG A 325 -0.88 -1.90 -17.83
CA ARG A 325 -0.80 -0.84 -16.82
C ARG A 325 -2.18 -0.30 -16.43
N ASN A 326 -3.23 -0.69 -17.13
CA ASN A 326 -4.59 -0.32 -16.72
C ASN A 326 -4.92 -0.94 -15.37
N VAL A 327 -5.38 -0.10 -14.45
CA VAL A 327 -5.58 -0.47 -13.05
C VAL A 327 -6.94 -1.13 -12.88
N ARG A 328 -6.96 -2.28 -12.21
CA ARG A 328 -8.16 -3.01 -11.84
C ARG A 328 -8.30 -3.01 -10.33
N LEU A 329 -9.50 -2.68 -9.88
CA LEU A 329 -9.79 -2.38 -8.49
C LEU A 329 -10.82 -3.37 -7.95
N GLY A 330 -10.56 -3.86 -6.75
CA GLY A 330 -11.54 -4.56 -5.92
C GLY A 330 -12.19 -3.58 -4.96
N LEU A 331 -13.50 -3.68 -4.78
CA LEU A 331 -14.26 -2.86 -3.85
C LEU A 331 -14.83 -3.74 -2.75
N CYS A 332 -14.65 -3.32 -1.49
CA CYS A 332 -15.32 -3.96 -0.37
C CYS A 332 -15.86 -2.91 0.61
N THR A 333 -16.99 -3.23 1.23
CA THR A 333 -17.64 -2.38 2.23
C THR A 333 -18.37 -3.27 3.23
N ASP A 334 -18.34 -2.87 4.50
CA ASP A 334 -19.14 -3.47 5.56
C ASP A 334 -19.52 -2.37 6.58
N GLY A 335 -20.56 -2.62 7.37
CA GLY A 335 -20.98 -1.72 8.45
C GLY A 335 -19.99 -1.79 9.61
N PHE A 336 -19.49 -0.63 10.05
CA PHE A 336 -18.52 -0.50 11.12
C PHE A 336 -19.02 0.45 12.21
N ASN A 337 -18.75 0.15 13.49
CA ASN A 337 -18.92 1.09 14.60
C ASN A 337 -17.53 1.51 15.12
N PRO A 338 -17.03 2.71 14.78
CA PRO A 338 -15.69 3.14 15.15
C PRO A 338 -15.49 3.47 16.63
N PHE A 339 -16.55 3.60 17.43
CA PHE A 339 -16.45 4.04 18.83
C PHE A 339 -16.80 2.94 19.85
N GLY A 340 -16.90 1.69 19.40
CA GLY A 340 -17.22 0.53 20.24
C GLY A 340 -18.58 0.65 20.94
N SER A 341 -18.78 -0.13 22.01
CA SER A 341 -20.00 -0.25 22.81
C SER A 341 -20.29 0.98 23.69
N SER A 342 -20.04 2.19 23.21
CA SER A 342 -20.47 3.40 23.90
C SER A 342 -21.97 3.67 23.64
N VAL A 343 -22.62 4.37 24.58
CA VAL A 343 -24.10 4.48 24.74
C VAL A 343 -24.85 5.01 23.50
N VAL A 344 -24.15 5.57 22.51
CA VAL A 344 -24.73 5.98 21.22
C VAL A 344 -24.04 5.18 20.10
N PRO A 345 -24.73 4.22 19.45
CA PRO A 345 -24.15 3.47 18.35
C PRO A 345 -23.97 4.39 17.14
N TYR A 346 -22.77 4.90 16.95
CA TYR A 346 -22.39 5.58 15.71
C TYR A 346 -21.90 4.53 14.73
N SER A 347 -22.65 4.28 13.65
CA SER A 347 -22.20 3.43 12.55
C SER A 347 -21.69 4.27 11.38
N CYS A 348 -20.78 3.70 10.61
CA CYS A 348 -20.41 4.18 9.29
C CYS A 348 -20.16 2.99 8.36
N TRP A 349 -20.22 3.25 7.05
CA TRP A 349 -19.88 2.27 6.03
C TRP A 349 -18.65 2.77 5.28
N PRO A 350 -17.44 2.35 5.69
CA PRO A 350 -16.24 2.57 4.90
C PRO A 350 -16.31 1.76 3.60
N ILE A 351 -15.81 2.34 2.52
CA ILE A 351 -15.56 1.64 1.26
C ILE A 351 -14.06 1.61 1.05
N PHE A 352 -13.53 0.40 1.01
CA PHE A 352 -12.13 0.12 0.75
C PHE A 352 -11.95 -0.30 -0.69
N VAL A 353 -10.83 0.14 -1.26
CA VAL A 353 -10.40 -0.15 -2.62
C VAL A 353 -9.09 -0.92 -2.53
N THR A 354 -9.04 -2.09 -3.17
CA THR A 354 -7.82 -2.90 -3.29
C THR A 354 -7.32 -2.87 -4.72
N VAL A 355 -6.01 -2.80 -4.92
CA VAL A 355 -5.39 -2.79 -6.26
C VAL A 355 -5.07 -4.23 -6.68
N TYR A 356 -5.89 -4.79 -7.56
CA TYR A 356 -5.71 -6.17 -8.07
C TYR A 356 -4.65 -6.28 -9.17
N ASN A 357 -3.95 -5.20 -9.51
CA ASN A 357 -2.78 -5.32 -10.38
C ASN A 357 -1.61 -6.04 -9.69
N LEU A 358 -1.54 -5.91 -8.36
CA LEU A 358 -0.46 -6.36 -7.49
C LEU A 358 -0.56 -7.88 -7.22
N PRO A 359 0.57 -8.55 -6.91
CA PRO A 359 0.56 -9.97 -6.55
C PRO A 359 -0.25 -10.26 -5.27
N PRO A 360 -0.70 -11.51 -5.07
CA PRO A 360 -1.43 -11.93 -3.86
C PRO A 360 -0.73 -11.60 -2.54
N SER A 361 0.61 -11.59 -2.53
CA SER A 361 1.44 -11.25 -1.38
C SER A 361 1.44 -9.75 -1.03
N MET A 362 0.88 -8.90 -1.89
CA MET A 362 0.82 -7.44 -1.72
C MET A 362 -0.61 -6.92 -1.70
N CYS A 363 -1.49 -7.34 -2.61
CA CYS A 363 -2.79 -6.70 -2.81
C CYS A 363 -3.68 -6.69 -1.55
N MET A 364 -3.53 -7.67 -0.65
CA MET A 364 -4.28 -7.74 0.61
C MET A 364 -3.56 -7.13 1.83
N LYS A 365 -2.40 -6.49 1.64
CA LYS A 365 -1.67 -5.83 2.73
C LYS A 365 -2.19 -4.40 2.93
N GLU A 366 -2.16 -3.95 4.18
CA GLU A 366 -2.64 -2.63 4.62
C GLU A 366 -2.17 -1.45 3.74
N PRO A 367 -0.90 -1.35 3.30
CA PRO A 367 -0.44 -0.23 2.47
C PRO A 367 -1.14 -0.14 1.09
N PHE A 368 -1.70 -1.25 0.60
CA PHE A 368 -2.34 -1.36 -0.72
C PHE A 368 -3.86 -1.46 -0.66
N ILE A 369 -4.44 -1.29 0.54
CA ILE A 369 -5.87 -1.17 0.76
C ILE A 369 -6.19 0.28 1.06
N PHE A 370 -6.95 0.91 0.17
CA PHE A 370 -7.25 2.33 0.23
C PHE A 370 -8.65 2.57 0.77
N LEU A 371 -8.77 3.22 1.92
CA LEU A 371 -10.03 3.83 2.31
C LEU A 371 -10.37 4.95 1.32
N SER A 372 -11.49 4.81 0.60
CA SER A 372 -11.92 5.75 -0.44
C SER A 372 -13.16 6.55 -0.04
N LEU A 373 -14.14 5.93 0.60
CA LEU A 373 -15.35 6.62 1.05
C LEU A 373 -15.66 6.26 2.50
N ILE A 374 -16.18 7.23 3.26
CA ILE A 374 -16.79 6.99 4.57
C ILE A 374 -18.23 7.49 4.50
N ILE A 375 -19.16 6.55 4.33
CA ILE A 375 -20.58 6.84 4.34
C ILE A 375 -21.03 7.01 5.80
N PRO A 376 -21.60 8.15 6.19
CA PRO A 376 -22.08 8.36 7.55
C PRO A 376 -23.35 7.53 7.82
N GLY A 377 -23.41 6.89 8.99
CA GLY A 377 -24.64 6.30 9.50
C GLY A 377 -25.59 7.33 10.11
N PRO A 378 -26.53 6.91 10.98
CA PRO A 378 -26.63 5.56 11.58
C PRO A 378 -27.28 4.51 10.66
N THR A 379 -27.92 4.95 9.57
CA THR A 379 -28.69 4.07 8.68
C THR A 379 -27.81 3.44 7.61
N ASN A 380 -27.99 2.14 7.37
CA ASN A 380 -27.33 1.40 6.29
C ASN A 380 -27.68 2.05 4.95
N PRO A 381 -26.69 2.30 4.06
CA PRO A 381 -26.96 2.86 2.73
C PRO A 381 -27.97 2.03 1.93
N GLY A 382 -28.00 0.70 2.13
CA GLY A 382 -28.95 -0.21 1.50
C GLY A 382 -29.02 -0.02 -0.01
N LYS A 383 -30.22 0.30 -0.52
CA LYS A 383 -30.45 0.56 -1.95
C LYS A 383 -29.79 1.85 -2.48
N SER A 384 -29.27 2.70 -1.60
CA SER A 384 -28.64 3.99 -1.96
C SER A 384 -27.11 3.88 -2.05
N LEU A 385 -26.54 2.68 -2.00
CA LEU A 385 -25.07 2.51 -2.03
C LEU A 385 -24.46 3.07 -3.32
N ASP A 386 -25.10 2.83 -4.45
CA ASP A 386 -24.73 3.36 -5.77
C ASP A 386 -24.62 4.89 -5.79
N LEU A 387 -25.53 5.60 -5.11
CA LEU A 387 -25.51 7.04 -4.97
C LEU A 387 -24.21 7.52 -4.30
N PHE A 388 -23.77 6.84 -3.24
CA PHE A 388 -22.54 7.22 -2.52
C PHE A 388 -21.27 6.90 -3.30
N MET A 389 -21.33 5.94 -4.23
CA MET A 389 -20.20 5.50 -5.04
C MET A 389 -19.92 6.42 -6.23
N ARG A 390 -20.85 7.32 -6.61
CA ARG A 390 -20.69 8.21 -7.77
C ARG A 390 -19.37 8.99 -7.80
N PRO A 391 -18.91 9.63 -6.70
CA PRO A 391 -17.64 10.36 -6.73
C PRO A 391 -16.43 9.47 -7.03
N LEU A 392 -16.50 8.18 -6.68
CA LEU A 392 -15.46 7.21 -6.97
C LEU A 392 -15.54 6.74 -8.43
N ILE A 393 -16.74 6.51 -8.96
CA ILE A 393 -16.93 6.06 -10.35
C ILE A 393 -16.59 7.20 -11.33
N GLU A 394 -17.21 8.37 -11.15
CA GLU A 394 -17.12 9.49 -12.10
C GLU A 394 -15.74 10.14 -12.18
N ASN A 395 -14.93 10.09 -11.11
CA ASN A 395 -13.58 10.68 -11.11
C ASN A 395 -12.45 9.69 -11.43
N GLU A 396 -12.68 8.38 -11.25
CA GLU A 396 -11.58 7.42 -11.13
C GLU A 396 -11.74 6.17 -12.02
N ILE A 397 -12.92 5.95 -12.61
CA ILE A 397 -13.23 4.76 -13.42
C ILE A 397 -13.78 5.25 -14.77
N ILE A 398 -12.91 5.28 -15.79
CA ILE A 398 -13.27 5.53 -17.20
C ILE A 398 -13.00 4.27 -18.00
#